data_AF-A0A969D7B9-F1
#
_entry.id   AF-A0A969D7B9-F1
#
_cell.length_a   1.000
_cell.length_b   1.000
_cell.length_c   1.000
_cell.angle_alpha   90.00
_cell.angle_beta   90.00
_cell.angle_gamma   90.00
#
_symmetry.space_group_name_H-M   'P 1'
#
loop_
_entity.id
_entity.type
_entity.pdbx_description
1 polymer ?
#
loop_
_entity_poly.entity_id
_entity_poly.type
_entity_poly.pdbx_seq_one_letter_code
_entity_poly.pdbx_strand_id
1 'polypeptide(L)'
;RCFGTPGAPGVLPSVSQLIADPSNSISNMRDALRHERMIELAGESARYWDIIRWNIGEQVIDAPGFRGVYLMPIPQTELDNNPKMKPNAAN
;
A
#
# COMPACT_ATOMS: atom_id res chain seq x y z
N ARG A 1 -12.04 20.23 -0.42
CA ARG A 1 -10.67 20.78 -0.46
C ARG A 1 -10.51 21.78 0.68
N CYS A 2 -10.29 21.28 1.89
CA CYS A 2 -9.88 22.10 3.01
C CYS A 2 -8.35 22.09 2.97
N PHE A 3 -7.74 23.09 2.34
CA PHE A 3 -6.28 23.25 2.44
C PHE A 3 -5.99 23.73 3.87
N GLY A 4 -5.84 22.77 4.78
CA GLY A 4 -5.50 23.02 6.17
C GLY A 4 -4.09 23.62 6.29
N THR A 5 -3.82 24.25 7.42
CA THR A 5 -2.50 24.82 7.70
C THR A 5 -1.44 23.72 7.80
N PRO A 6 -0.25 23.88 7.17
CA PRO A 6 0.84 22.91 7.28
C PRO A 6 1.22 22.66 8.74
N GLY A 7 1.08 21.42 9.22
CA GLY A 7 1.31 21.03 10.62
C GLY A 7 0.05 20.80 11.46
N ALA A 8 -1.17 20.97 10.88
CA ALA A 8 -2.40 20.52 11.52
C ALA A 8 -2.50 18.97 11.51
N PRO A 9 -3.17 18.35 12.49
CA PRO A 9 -3.39 16.90 12.47
C PRO A 9 -4.13 16.48 11.19
N GLY A 10 -3.53 15.57 10.42
CA GLY A 10 -4.05 15.15 9.11
C GLY A 10 -3.70 16.07 7.93
N VAL A 11 -2.69 16.93 8.08
CA VAL A 11 -2.14 17.74 6.98
C VAL A 11 -0.64 17.54 6.94
N LEU A 12 -0.09 17.17 5.78
CA LEU A 12 1.34 17.03 5.62
C LEU A 12 2.08 18.34 5.90
N PRO A 13 3.20 18.31 6.63
CA PRO A 13 4.08 19.47 6.73
C PRO A 13 4.60 19.86 5.34
N SER A 14 4.81 21.16 5.12
CA SER A 14 5.39 21.65 3.87
C SER A 14 6.81 21.13 3.69
N VAL A 15 7.31 21.06 2.45
CA VAL A 15 8.70 20.66 2.17
C VAL A 15 9.71 21.51 2.96
N SER A 16 9.42 22.80 3.17
CA SER A 16 10.22 23.69 4.01
C SER A 16 10.24 23.29 5.50
N GLN A 17 9.10 22.87 6.06
CA GLN A 17 8.99 22.40 7.44
C GLN A 17 9.68 21.03 7.62
N LEU A 18 9.58 20.16 6.61
CA LEU A 18 10.24 18.86 6.58
C LEU A 18 11.76 18.95 6.62
N ILE A 19 12.34 19.95 5.94
CA ILE A 19 13.80 20.20 5.95
C ILE A 19 14.27 20.83 7.26
N ALA A 20 13.40 21.60 7.93
CA ALA A 20 13.75 22.36 9.13
C ALA A 20 13.71 21.53 10.43
N ASP A 21 12.98 20.42 10.47
CA ASP A 21 12.77 19.64 11.68
C ASP A 21 13.77 18.48 11.82
N PRO A 22 14.68 18.51 12.81
CA PRO A 22 15.67 17.46 13.03
C PRO A 22 15.06 16.14 13.54
N SER A 23 13.79 16.12 13.93
CA SER A 23 13.06 14.93 14.38
C SER A 23 12.33 14.18 13.24
N ASN A 24 12.27 14.76 12.04
CA ASN A 24 11.64 14.13 10.88
C ASN A 24 12.54 13.04 10.27
N SER A 25 12.36 11.82 10.76
CA SER A 25 12.95 10.65 10.14
C SER A 25 12.23 10.31 8.82
N ILE A 26 12.95 9.71 7.88
CA ILE A 26 12.42 9.28 6.57
C ILE A 26 11.21 8.34 6.75
N SER A 27 11.16 7.55 7.82
CA SER A 27 10.02 6.67 8.13
C SER A 27 8.76 7.46 8.45
N ASN A 28 8.85 8.48 9.31
CA ASN A 28 7.71 9.30 9.72
C ASN A 28 7.07 10.00 8.52
N MET A 29 7.90 10.49 7.59
CA MET A 29 7.43 11.09 6.34
C MET A 29 6.70 10.09 5.44
N ARG A 30 7.21 8.86 5.33
CA ARG A 30 6.58 7.82 4.52
C ARG A 30 5.24 7.42 5.08
N ASP A 31 5.10 7.34 6.39
CA ASP A 31 3.84 6.98 7.04
C ASP A 31 2.78 8.08 6.89
N ALA A 32 3.18 9.35 6.97
CA ALA A 32 2.30 10.47 6.68
C ALA A 32 1.80 10.44 5.22
N LEU A 33 2.69 10.22 4.24
CA LEU A 33 2.32 10.08 2.82
C LEU A 33 1.38 8.87 2.57
N ARG A 34 1.61 7.76 3.26
CA ARG A 34 0.75 6.55 3.19
C ARG A 34 -0.65 6.84 3.71
N HIS A 35 -0.75 7.60 4.79
CA HIS A 35 -2.01 8.01 5.40
C HIS A 35 -2.82 8.92 4.47
N GLU A 36 -2.20 9.97 3.93
CA GLU A 36 -2.89 10.88 3.00
C GLU A 36 -3.44 10.15 1.78
N ARG A 37 -2.63 9.27 1.16
CA ARG A 37 -3.08 8.51 0.00
C ARG A 37 -4.27 7.59 0.32
N MET A 38 -4.32 7.06 1.54
CA MET A 38 -5.45 6.23 2.00
C MET A 38 -6.73 7.05 2.13
N ILE A 39 -6.63 8.29 2.61
CA ILE A 39 -7.79 9.19 2.78
C ILE A 39 -8.23 9.74 1.43
N GLU A 40 -7.32 10.28 0.63
CA GLU A 40 -7.61 10.93 -0.65
C GLU A 40 -8.20 9.95 -1.68
N LEU A 41 -7.75 8.69 -1.69
CA LEU A 41 -8.20 7.67 -2.64
C LEU A 41 -9.13 6.62 -1.99
N ALA A 42 -9.76 6.97 -0.87
CA ALA A 42 -10.68 6.07 -0.19
C ALA A 42 -11.85 5.66 -1.11
N GLY A 43 -12.02 4.35 -1.33
CA GLY A 43 -13.06 3.81 -2.22
C GLY A 43 -12.67 3.70 -3.70
N GLU A 44 -11.49 4.18 -4.10
CA GLU A 44 -11.04 4.16 -5.52
C GLU A 44 -10.18 2.94 -5.86
N SER A 45 -10.29 1.83 -5.13
CA SER A 45 -9.55 0.57 -5.35
C SER A 45 -8.00 0.63 -5.29
N ALA A 46 -7.42 1.76 -4.90
CA ALA A 46 -5.96 1.95 -4.81
C ALA A 46 -5.30 1.22 -3.63
N ARG A 47 -6.03 1.04 -2.52
CA ARG A 47 -5.48 0.56 -1.24
C ARG A 47 -4.87 -0.84 -1.33
N TYR A 48 -5.47 -1.73 -2.11
CA TYR A 48 -4.97 -3.10 -2.26
C TYR A 48 -3.57 -3.13 -2.87
N TRP A 49 -3.37 -2.39 -3.96
CA TRP A 49 -2.07 -2.27 -4.65
C TRP A 49 -1.00 -1.60 -3.80
N ASP A 50 -1.40 -0.62 -2.97
CA ASP A 50 -0.52 0.03 -2.01
C ASP A 50 0.00 -0.93 -0.93
N ILE A 51 -0.87 -1.81 -0.42
CA ILE A 51 -0.49 -2.82 0.57
C ILE A 51 0.53 -3.81 -0.03
N ILE A 52 0.31 -4.25 -1.27
CA ILE A 52 1.20 -5.19 -1.97
C ILE A 52 2.57 -4.58 -2.20
N ARG A 53 2.63 -3.39 -2.81
CA ARG A 53 3.93 -2.77 -3.18
C ARG A 53 4.79 -2.43 -1.97
N TRP A 54 4.16 -2.14 -0.83
CA TRP A 54 4.87 -1.84 0.43
C TRP A 54 5.13 -3.08 1.27
N ASN A 55 4.62 -4.25 0.86
CA ASN A 55 4.73 -5.51 1.56
C ASN A 55 4.29 -5.42 3.04
N ILE A 56 3.16 -4.77 3.28
CA ILE A 56 2.56 -4.60 4.62
C ILE A 56 1.30 -5.45 4.81
N GLY A 57 1.02 -6.40 3.92
CA GLY A 57 -0.20 -7.20 3.93
C GLY A 57 -0.41 -7.95 5.23
N GLU A 58 0.63 -8.59 5.77
CA GLU A 58 0.54 -9.36 7.01
C GLU A 58 0.23 -8.51 8.25
N GLN A 59 0.54 -7.21 8.20
CA GLN A 59 0.31 -6.28 9.30
C GLN A 59 -1.09 -5.64 9.24
N VAL A 60 -1.65 -5.49 8.05
CA VAL A 60 -2.86 -4.70 7.80
C VAL A 60 -4.08 -5.55 7.49
N ILE A 61 -3.89 -6.72 6.87
CA ILE A 61 -4.98 -7.62 6.47
C ILE A 61 -5.16 -8.68 7.55
N ASP A 62 -6.05 -8.41 8.48
CA ASP A 62 -6.49 -9.38 9.50
C ASP A 62 -7.65 -10.23 8.97
N ALA A 63 -7.35 -11.05 7.95
CA ALA A 63 -8.32 -11.97 7.37
C ALA A 63 -7.88 -13.43 7.58
N PRO A 64 -8.78 -14.31 8.03
CA PRO A 64 -8.46 -15.73 8.21
C PRO A 64 -8.05 -16.34 6.86
N GLY A 65 -6.86 -16.93 6.81
CA GLY A 65 -6.31 -17.55 5.60
C GLY A 65 -5.46 -16.62 4.72
N PHE A 66 -5.25 -15.36 5.09
CA PHE A 66 -4.29 -14.50 4.41
C PHE A 66 -2.85 -14.97 4.69
N ARG A 67 -2.10 -15.33 3.64
CA ARG A 67 -0.74 -15.90 3.73
C ARG A 67 0.30 -15.09 2.94
N GLY A 68 0.04 -13.81 2.70
CA GLY A 68 0.93 -12.98 1.87
C GLY A 68 0.97 -13.39 0.40
N VAL A 69 -0.01 -14.19 -0.06
CA VAL A 69 -0.17 -14.55 -1.47
C VAL A 69 -1.12 -13.56 -2.12
N TYR A 70 -0.57 -12.66 -2.93
CA TYR A 70 -1.30 -11.55 -3.54
C TYR A 70 -1.77 -11.81 -4.97
N LEU A 71 -1.24 -12.85 -5.61
CA LEU A 71 -1.61 -13.23 -6.97
C LEU A 71 -2.77 -14.23 -6.92
N MET A 72 -3.71 -14.10 -7.86
CA MET A 72 -4.77 -15.08 -8.02
C MET A 72 -4.22 -16.37 -8.65
N PRO A 73 -4.77 -17.56 -8.32
CA PRO A 73 -4.41 -18.81 -8.96
C PRO A 73 -4.59 -18.71 -10.48
N ILE A 74 -3.62 -19.21 -11.24
CA ILE A 74 -3.72 -19.28 -12.71
C ILE A 74 -4.74 -20.39 -13.04
N PRO A 75 -5.77 -20.14 -13.85
CA PRO A 75 -6.77 -21.15 -14.18
C PRO A 75 -6.14 -22.40 -14.80
N GLN A 76 -6.60 -23.58 -14.35
CA GLN A 76 -6.00 -24.87 -14.72
C GLN A 76 -6.02 -25.11 -16.23
N THR A 77 -7.05 -24.67 -16.93
CA THR A 77 -7.15 -24.79 -18.39
C THR A 77 -5.99 -24.13 -19.13
N GLU A 78 -5.51 -22.98 -18.65
CA GLU A 78 -4.37 -22.28 -19.25
C GLU A 78 -3.04 -23.00 -18.99
N LEU A 79 -2.91 -23.64 -17.83
CA LEU A 79 -1.74 -24.46 -17.50
C LEU A 79 -1.71 -25.74 -18.36
N ASP A 80 -2.85 -26.39 -18.53
CA ASP A 80 -2.96 -27.60 -19.35
C ASP A 80 -2.69 -27.31 -20.83
N ASN A 81 -3.12 -26.14 -21.31
CA ASN A 81 -2.92 -25.71 -22.70
C ASN A 81 -1.46 -25.35 -23.03
N ASN A 82 -0.66 -24.93 -22.04
CA ASN A 82 0.73 -24.55 -22.27
C ASN A 82 1.69 -25.23 -21.27
N PRO A 83 2.40 -26.29 -21.71
CA PRO A 83 3.32 -27.02 -20.83
C PRO A 83 4.56 -26.21 -20.39
N LYS A 84 4.81 -25.03 -20.97
CA LYS A 84 5.88 -24.11 -20.51
C LYS A 84 5.45 -23.17 -19.40
N MET A 85 4.15 -23.04 -19.14
CA MET A 85 3.65 -22.20 -18.06
C MET A 85 3.89 -22.88 -16.71
N LYS A 86 4.31 -22.09 -15.73
CA LYS A 86 4.50 -22.55 -14.36
C LYS A 86 3.40 -21.96 -13.47
N PRO A 87 2.87 -22.72 -12.51
CA PRO A 87 1.93 -22.20 -11.54
C PRO A 87 2.57 -21.12 -10.67
N ASN A 88 1.77 -20.16 -10.20
CA ASN A 88 2.20 -19.20 -9.18
C ASN A 88 2.00 -19.79 -7.77
N ALA A 89 2.42 -19.05 -6.73
CA ALA A 89 2.35 -19.51 -5.34
C ALA A 89 0.91 -19.69 -4.79
N ALA A 90 -0.11 -19.33 -5.56
CA ALA A 90 -1.52 -19.45 -5.19
C ALA A 90 -2.18 -20.73 -5.74
N ASN A 91 -1.53 -21.42 -6.68
CA ASN A 91 -1.98 -22.69 -7.26
C ASN A 91 -1.52 -23.89 -6.44
#